data_AF-A0A7S8IXL9-F1
#
_entry.id   AF-A0A7S8IXL9-F1
#
_cell.length_a   1.000
_cell.length_b   1.000
_cell.length_c   1.000
_cell.angle_alpha   90.00
_cell.angle_beta   90.00
_cell.angle_gamma   90.00
#
_symmetry.space_group_name_H-M   'P 1'
#
loop_
_entity.id
_entity.type
_entity.pdbx_description
1 polymer ?
#
loop_
_entity_poly.entity_id
_entity_poly.type
_entity_poly.pdbx_seq_one_letter_code
_entity_poly.pdbx_strand_id
1 'polypeptide(L)' 'MKTIATINFKGGVGKTTATWALGYVAALDPGIRTLMFDLDAQMSLTQAVSNAVSSAV' A
#
# COMPACT_ATOMS: atom_id res chain seq x y z
N MET A 1 4.09 -6.23 -16.36
CA MET A 1 3.72 -5.85 -14.98
C MET A 1 4.96 -5.31 -14.30
N LYS A 2 4.91 -4.13 -13.67
CA LYS A 2 6.03 -3.60 -12.87
C LYS A 2 5.80 -4.00 -11.41
N THR A 3 6.80 -4.55 -10.75
CA THR A 3 6.72 -5.02 -9.36
C THR A 3 7.65 -4.20 -8.48
N ILE A 4 7.14 -3.71 -7.35
CA ILE A 4 7.88 -2.90 -6.38
C ILE A 4 7.71 -3.55 -5.01
N ALA A 5 8.82 -3.73 -4.28
CA ALA A 5 8.82 -4.28 -2.93
C ALA A 5 9.45 -3.27 -1.96
N THR A 6 8.70 -2.83 -0.96
CA THR A 6 9.17 -1.89 0.07
C THR A 6 9.60 -2.67 1.31
N ILE A 7 10.91 -2.87 1.48
CA ILE A 7 11.48 -3.72 2.54
C ILE A 7 12.51 -2.94 3.35
N ASN A 8 12.55 -3.18 4.65
CA ASN A 8 13.54 -2.64 5.59
C ASN A 8 13.51 -3.49 6.87
N PHE A 9 14.68 -3.90 7.35
CA PHE A 9 14.85 -4.69 8.57
C PHE A 9 14.45 -3.94 9.85
N LYS A 10 14.46 -2.61 9.85
CA LYS A 10 14.03 -1.78 10.98
C LYS A 10 12.52 -1.53 10.94
N GLY A 11 11.84 -1.82 12.04
CA GLY A 11 10.44 -1.44 12.27
C GLY A 11 10.26 0.08 12.45
N GLY A 12 9.08 0.60 12.11
CA GLY A 12 8.73 2.01 12.36
C GLY A 12 9.32 3.04 11.39
N VAL A 13 9.96 2.62 10.30
CA VAL A 13 10.58 3.53 9.30
C VAL A 13 9.62 4.01 8.20
N GLY A 14 8.32 3.71 8.31
CA GLY A 14 7.31 4.15 7.34
C GLY A 14 7.18 3.31 6.08
N LYS A 15 7.67 2.06 6.04
CA LYS A 15 7.55 1.16 4.86
C LYS A 15 6.10 1.04 4.38
N THR A 16 5.19 0.75 5.29
CA THR A 16 3.76 0.56 5.01
C THR A 16 3.14 1.83 4.44
N THR A 17 3.47 2.99 5.04
CA THR A 17 3.01 4.31 4.58
C THR A 17 3.51 4.62 3.18
N ALA A 18 4.79 4.35 2.90
CA ALA A 18 5.37 4.54 1.57
C ALA A 18 4.72 3.62 0.53
N THR A 19 4.51 2.34 0.86
CA THR A 19 3.79 1.39 -0.01
C THR A 19 2.38 1.88 -0.31
N TRP A 20 1.63 2.31 0.72
CA TRP A 20 0.28 2.87 0.56
C TRP A 20 0.25 4.10 -0.35
N ALA A 21 1.14 5.07 -0.11
CA ALA A 21 1.22 6.28 -0.93
C ALA A 21 1.56 5.98 -2.41
N LEU A 22 2.52 5.08 -2.65
CA LEU A 22 2.92 4.70 -4.00
C LEU A 22 1.78 4.06 -4.79
N GLY A 23 1.08 3.08 -4.20
CA GLY A 23 -0.03 2.46 -4.91
C GLY A 23 -1.28 3.34 -5.00
N TYR A 24 -1.53 4.22 -4.03
CA TYR A 24 -2.61 5.21 -4.14
C TYR A 24 -2.37 6.14 -5.32
N VAL A 25 -1.18 6.75 -5.42
CA VAL A 25 -0.83 7.62 -6.55
C VAL A 25 -0.87 6.86 -7.87
N ALA A 26 -0.37 5.63 -7.92
CA ALA A 26 -0.44 4.80 -9.13
C ALA A 26 -1.88 4.47 -9.54
N ALA A 27 -2.80 4.27 -8.58
CA ALA A 27 -4.21 4.01 -8.86
C ALA A 27 -5.00 5.24 -9.33
N LEU A 28 -4.46 6.46 -9.16
CA LEU A 28 -5.07 7.68 -9.72
C LEU A 28 -4.90 7.78 -11.24
N ASP A 29 -3.95 7.04 -11.82
CA ASP A 29 -3.79 6.96 -13.28
C ASP A 29 -4.75 5.91 -13.86
N PRO A 30 -5.72 6.30 -14.70
CA PRO A 30 -6.71 5.38 -15.29
C PRO A 30 -6.08 4.26 -16.14
N GLY A 31 -4.86 4.46 -16.65
CA GLY A 31 -4.12 3.47 -17.44
C GLY A 31 -3.41 2.40 -16.60
N ILE A 32 -3.36 2.57 -15.27
CA ILE A 32 -2.57 1.72 -14.37
C ILE A 32 -3.48 0.91 -13.46
N ARG A 33 -3.42 -0.41 -13.61
CA ARG A 33 -4.02 -1.34 -12.65
C ARG A 33 -3.04 -1.62 -11.53
N THR A 34 -3.35 -1.11 -10.34
CA THR A 34 -2.52 -1.29 -9.14
C THR A 34 -3.04 -2.44 -8.28
N LEU A 35 -2.12 -3.32 -7.86
CA LEU A 35 -2.36 -4.34 -6.84
C LEU A 35 -1.39 -4.09 -5.69
N MET A 36 -1.93 -4.01 -4.47
CA MET A 36 -1.15 -3.91 -3.24
C MET A 36 -1.20 -5.23 -2.51
N PHE A 37 -0.04 -5.72 -2.06
CA PHE A 37 0.08 -6.99 -1.37
C PHE A 37 0.78 -6.79 -0.03
N ASP A 38 0.09 -7.18 1.04
CA ASP A 38 0.59 -7.06 2.41
C ASP A 38 1.21 -8.39 2.85
N LEU A 39 2.52 -8.36 3.10
CA LEU A 39 3.29 -9.51 3.59
C LEU A 39 3.81 -9.28 5.01
N ASP A 40 3.32 -8.25 5.70
CA ASP A 40 3.66 -7.96 7.08
C ASP A 40 2.60 -8.56 8.02
N ALA A 41 3.03 -9.37 8.99
CA ALA A 41 2.13 -9.98 9.98
C ALA A 41 1.39 -8.93 10.84
N GLN A 42 1.90 -7.69 10.92
CA GLN A 42 1.23 -6.58 11.59
C GLN A 42 0.01 -6.06 10.80
N MET A 43 -0.17 -6.48 9.54
CA MET A 43 -1.32 -6.20 8.68
C MET A 43 -1.66 -4.71 8.48
N SER A 44 -0.69 -3.83 8.72
CA SER A 44 -0.95 -2.39 8.79
C SER A 44 -1.31 -1.79 7.42
N LEU A 45 -0.87 -2.40 6.31
CA LEU A 45 -1.26 -1.98 4.96
C LEU A 45 -2.70 -2.40 4.67
N THR A 46 -3.06 -3.63 5.03
CA THR A 46 -4.43 -4.15 4.89
C THR A 46 -5.44 -3.26 5.62
N GLN A 47 -5.14 -2.88 6.86
CA GLN A 47 -5.98 -1.96 7.64
C GLN A 47 -6.08 -0.57 6.97
N ALA A 48 -4.96 -0.01 6.50
CA ALA A 48 -4.94 1.30 5.85
C ALA A 48 -5.83 1.34 4.59
N VAL A 49 -5.78 0.30 3.76
CA VAL A 49 -6.61 0.20 2.56
C VAL A 49 -8.09 -0.01 2.92
N SER A 50 -8.38 -0.90 3.88
CA SER A 50 -9.76 -1.16 4.33
C SER A 50 -10.45 0.11 4.87
N ASN A 51 -9.74 0.89 5.67
CA ASN A 51 -10.26 2.14 6.23
C ASN A 51 -10.50 3.18 5.13
N ALA A 52 -9.60 3.28 4.15
CA ALA A 52 -9.76 4.20 3.02
C ALA A 52 -11.00 3.86 2.17
N VAL A 53 -11.26 2.57 1.94
CA VAL A 53 -12.48 2.13 1.23
C VAL A 53 -13.73 2.41 2.05
N SER A 54 -13.69 2.18 3.36
CA SER A 54 -14.84 2.43 4.25
C SER A 54 -15.22 3.91 4.34
N SER A 55 -14.27 4.83 4.17
CA SER A 55 -14.54 6.28 4.15
C SER A 55 -15.10 6.80 2.82
N ALA A 56 -15.08 5.98 1.77
CA ALA A 56 -15.57 6.36 0.44
C ALA A 56 -17.03 5.92 0.18
N VAL A 57 -17.66 5.23 1.14
CA VAL A 57 -19.04 4.74 1.09
C VAL A 57 -19.92 5.53 2.08
#